data_AF-A0A842YI39-F1
#
_entry.id   AF-A0A842YI39-F1
#
_cell.length_a   1.000
_cell.length_b   1.000
_cell.length_c   1.000
_cell.angle_alpha   90.00
_cell.angle_beta   90.00
_cell.angle_gamma   90.00
#
_symmetry.space_group_name_H-M   'P 1'
#
loop_
_entity.id
_entity.type
_entity.pdbx_description
1 polymer ?
#
loop_
_entity_poly.entity_id
_entity_poly.type
_entity_poly.pdbx_seq_one_letter_code
_entity_poly.pdbx_strand_id
1 'polypeptide(L)'
;MKGNLGKPLAVIALVLLLAFSVYQKQRSLGGKEAVIVDQLSGENTGFVERCSGLLEPRGYSVRVFKGENVTIGLFQGLDWRVALVVLRMHSGVFDDRTWLFTHEKYDSSKYVLEQLSGEADIGVCGSVDYPVFTVSSDFFKRNLEFDGGLVIVMGCNGLDRDDLGRVLYETGAGAVVGWNTPVTVEETDEAVYGFLEEMLS
;
A
#
# COMPACT_ATOMS: atom_id res chain seq x y z
N MET A 1 27.59 -57.10 10.95
CA MET A 1 26.55 -56.19 11.47
C MET A 1 26.39 -55.02 10.52
N LYS A 2 25.44 -55.09 9.57
CA LYS A 2 25.13 -53.95 8.69
C LYS A 2 24.25 -53.00 9.49
N GLY A 3 24.87 -51.98 10.08
CA GLY A 3 24.17 -50.94 10.82
C GLY A 3 23.08 -50.32 9.94
N ASN A 4 21.86 -50.25 10.46
CA ASN A 4 20.67 -49.82 9.74
C ASN A 4 20.67 -48.28 9.58
N LEU A 5 21.64 -47.77 8.80
CA LEU A 5 21.92 -46.36 8.60
C LEU A 5 20.79 -45.61 7.86
N GLY A 6 19.86 -46.35 7.22
CA GLY A 6 18.69 -45.79 6.54
C GLY A 6 17.60 -45.27 7.49
N LYS A 7 17.47 -45.86 8.69
CA LYS A 7 16.49 -45.40 9.70
C LYS A 7 16.77 -43.99 10.24
N PRO A 8 17.98 -43.65 10.69
CA PRO A 8 18.26 -42.30 11.17
C PRO A 8 18.15 -41.25 10.04
N LEU A 9 18.53 -41.60 8.80
CA LEU A 9 18.42 -40.69 7.65
C LEU A 9 16.95 -40.36 7.32
N ALA A 10 16.07 -41.35 7.36
CA ALA A 10 14.63 -41.15 7.12
C ALA A 10 13.98 -40.29 8.21
N VAL A 11 14.39 -40.45 9.47
CA VAL A 11 13.91 -39.61 10.58
C VAL A 11 14.35 -38.15 10.41
N ILE A 12 15.61 -37.92 10.04
CA ILE A 12 16.13 -36.56 9.81
C ILE A 12 15.37 -35.89 8.65
N ALA A 13 15.17 -36.60 7.53
CA ALA A 13 14.43 -36.07 6.39
C ALA A 13 12.98 -35.71 6.76
N LEU A 14 12.30 -36.56 7.54
CA LEU A 14 10.95 -36.30 8.03
C LEU A 14 10.90 -35.08 8.95
N VAL A 15 11.87 -34.93 9.87
CA VAL A 15 11.97 -33.76 10.76
C VAL A 15 12.20 -32.48 9.95
N LEU A 16 13.08 -32.51 8.95
CA LEU A 16 13.32 -31.36 8.08
C LEU A 16 12.10 -31.00 7.23
N LEU A 17 11.38 -31.99 6.70
CA LEU A 17 10.14 -31.76 5.95
C LEU A 17 9.03 -31.20 6.86
N LEU A 18 8.91 -31.69 8.09
CA LEU A 18 7.97 -31.16 9.07
C LEU A 18 8.35 -29.75 9.51
N ALA A 19 9.64 -29.49 9.76
CA ALA A 19 10.13 -28.15 10.09
C ALA A 19 9.92 -27.17 8.91
N PHE A 20 10.15 -27.61 7.68
CA PHE A 20 9.90 -26.82 6.48
C PHE A 20 8.40 -26.59 6.26
N SER A 21 7.55 -27.59 6.49
CA SER A 21 6.09 -27.47 6.42
C SER A 21 5.55 -26.52 7.50
N VAL A 22 6.03 -26.64 8.74
CA VAL A 22 5.72 -25.71 9.82
C VAL A 22 6.23 -24.31 9.49
N TYR A 23 7.43 -24.16 8.96
CA TYR A 23 7.99 -22.87 8.53
C TYR A 23 7.18 -22.25 7.39
N GLN A 24 6.80 -23.03 6.38
CA GLN A 24 5.94 -22.59 5.28
C GLN A 24 4.56 -22.18 5.79
N LYS A 25 3.96 -22.99 6.68
CA LYS A 25 2.68 -22.70 7.30
C LYS A 25 2.77 -21.50 8.24
N GLN A 26 3.88 -21.30 8.93
CA GLN A 26 4.11 -20.16 9.83
C GLN A 26 4.50 -18.90 9.06
N ARG A 27 4.99 -19.02 7.83
CA ARG A 27 5.15 -17.91 6.88
C ARG A 27 3.82 -17.56 6.21
N SER A 28 2.95 -18.54 5.95
CA SER A 28 1.58 -18.31 5.48
C SER A 28 0.62 -17.87 6.60
N LEU A 29 0.95 -18.19 7.86
CA LEU A 29 0.27 -17.78 9.09
C LEU A 29 0.98 -16.62 9.80
N GLY A 30 2.11 -16.14 9.27
CA GLY A 30 2.69 -14.87 9.68
C GLY A 30 1.62 -13.84 9.32
N GLY A 31 1.10 -13.15 10.33
CA GLY A 31 -0.08 -12.29 10.18
C GLY A 31 0.01 -11.45 8.92
N LYS A 32 -1.10 -11.34 8.18
CA LYS A 32 -1.14 -10.57 6.95
C LYS A 32 -0.85 -9.12 7.29
N GLU A 33 0.23 -8.54 6.78
CA GLU A 33 0.46 -7.14 7.07
C GLU A 33 -0.46 -6.26 6.19
N ALA A 34 -1.04 -5.23 6.77
CA ALA A 34 -1.77 -4.19 6.06
C ALA A 34 -1.14 -2.83 6.33
N VAL A 35 -0.98 -2.04 5.28
CA VAL A 35 -0.51 -0.65 5.37
C VAL A 35 -1.66 0.28 5.00
N ILE A 36 -1.93 1.27 5.84
CA ILE A 36 -2.85 2.37 5.56
C ILE A 36 -2.04 3.67 5.53
N VAL A 37 -1.98 4.30 4.36
CA VAL A 37 -1.41 5.64 4.17
C VAL A 37 -2.57 6.61 4.06
N ASP A 38 -2.74 7.45 5.08
CA ASP A 38 -3.88 8.33 5.26
C ASP A 38 -3.47 9.81 5.25
N GLN A 39 -3.44 10.39 4.05
CA GLN A 39 -3.19 11.82 3.88
C GLN A 39 -4.43 12.66 4.27
N LEU A 40 -5.62 12.06 4.25
CA LEU A 40 -6.92 12.69 4.53
C LEU A 40 -7.34 12.59 6.00
N SER A 41 -6.40 12.31 6.92
CA SER A 41 -6.71 12.03 8.34
C SER A 41 -7.39 13.19 9.08
N GLY A 42 -7.34 14.40 8.53
CA GLY A 42 -8.01 15.59 9.08
C GLY A 42 -9.47 15.77 8.64
N GLU A 43 -9.91 15.05 7.60
CA GLU A 43 -11.24 15.25 6.98
C GLU A 43 -12.29 14.27 7.52
N ASN A 44 -11.89 13.05 7.88
CA ASN A 44 -12.73 12.08 8.59
C ASN A 44 -11.86 11.19 9.49
N THR A 45 -12.06 11.30 10.80
CA THR A 45 -11.20 10.68 11.82
C THR A 45 -11.66 9.27 12.24
N GLY A 46 -12.63 8.66 11.57
CA GLY A 46 -13.18 7.36 11.96
C GLY A 46 -12.86 6.20 11.01
N PHE A 47 -12.46 6.49 9.77
CA PHE A 47 -12.28 5.47 8.74
C PHE A 47 -11.13 4.51 9.08
N VAL A 48 -9.98 5.04 9.49
CA VAL A 48 -8.79 4.24 9.78
C VAL A 48 -9.04 3.31 10.97
N GLU A 49 -9.64 3.82 12.03
CA GLU A 49 -9.98 3.05 13.24
C GLU A 49 -10.97 1.94 12.91
N ARG A 50 -11.98 2.21 12.07
CA ARG A 50 -12.92 1.19 11.58
C ARG A 50 -12.22 0.11 10.77
N CYS A 51 -11.38 0.49 9.82
CA CYS A 51 -10.64 -0.47 8.99
C CYS A 51 -9.68 -1.33 9.82
N SER A 52 -8.94 -0.72 10.74
CA SER A 52 -8.07 -1.45 11.67
C SER A 52 -8.87 -2.42 12.53
N GLY A 53 -10.00 -1.97 13.09
CA GLY A 53 -10.90 -2.82 13.87
C GLY A 53 -11.55 -3.96 13.09
N LEU A 54 -11.65 -3.84 11.76
CA LEU A 54 -12.10 -4.91 10.86
C LEU A 54 -10.97 -5.92 10.55
N LEU A 55 -9.76 -5.40 10.31
CA LEU A 55 -8.59 -6.14 9.85
C LEU A 55 -7.88 -6.92 10.97
N GLU A 56 -7.63 -6.29 12.12
CA GLU A 56 -6.85 -6.89 13.21
C GLU A 56 -7.47 -8.18 13.77
N PRO A 57 -8.79 -8.26 14.04
CA PRO A 57 -9.41 -9.51 14.50
C PRO A 57 -9.31 -10.66 13.49
N ARG A 58 -9.03 -10.35 12.21
CA ARG A 58 -8.89 -11.31 11.11
C ARG A 58 -7.44 -11.67 10.82
N GLY A 59 -6.53 -11.35 11.76
CA GLY A 59 -5.14 -11.75 11.71
C GLY A 59 -4.25 -10.82 10.89
N TYR A 60 -4.71 -9.60 10.59
CA TYR A 60 -3.84 -8.59 10.01
C TYR A 60 -3.04 -7.83 11.08
N SER A 61 -1.79 -7.50 10.78
CA SER A 61 -1.04 -6.47 11.51
C SER A 61 -1.14 -5.17 10.73
N VAL A 62 -1.78 -4.15 11.31
CA VAL A 62 -2.07 -2.90 10.59
C VAL A 62 -1.05 -1.82 10.97
N ARG A 63 -0.31 -1.32 9.97
CA ARG A 63 0.54 -0.13 10.10
C ARG A 63 -0.17 1.07 9.50
N VAL A 64 -0.28 2.13 10.28
CA VAL A 64 -0.96 3.37 9.87
C VAL A 64 0.03 4.53 9.82
N PHE A 65 0.06 5.23 8.69
CA PHE A 65 0.79 6.48 8.52
C PHE A 65 -0.18 7.58 8.16
N LYS A 66 -0.23 8.64 8.97
CA LYS A 66 -1.26 9.69 8.85
C LYS A 66 -0.71 11.10 8.85
N GLY A 67 -1.44 12.01 8.21
CA GLY A 67 -1.17 13.44 8.18
C GLY A 67 0.27 13.73 7.77
N GLU A 68 0.97 14.55 8.55
CA GLU A 68 2.36 14.98 8.30
C GLU A 68 3.39 13.85 8.09
N ASN A 69 3.07 12.61 8.48
CA ASN A 69 3.95 11.47 8.22
C ASN A 69 3.87 10.96 6.77
N VAL A 70 2.83 11.33 6.02
CA VAL A 70 2.68 10.97 4.60
C VAL A 70 3.59 11.88 3.78
N THR A 71 4.83 11.44 3.59
CA THR A 71 5.92 12.19 2.95
C THR A 71 6.53 11.37 1.82
N ILE A 72 7.31 11.99 0.91
CA ILE A 72 8.04 11.23 -0.12
C ILE A 72 9.01 10.24 0.55
N GLY A 73 9.66 10.66 1.64
CA GLY A 73 10.56 9.81 2.42
C GLY A 73 9.88 8.59 3.03
N LEU A 74 8.60 8.69 3.45
CA LEU A 74 7.82 7.53 3.86
C LEU A 74 7.72 6.54 2.71
N PHE A 75 7.36 7.01 1.51
CA PHE A 75 7.17 6.10 0.39
C PHE A 75 8.45 5.36 -0.02
N GLN A 76 9.58 6.08 0.00
CA GLN A 76 10.89 5.49 -0.31
C GLN A 76 11.38 4.53 0.78
N GLY A 77 10.98 4.75 2.04
CA GLY A 77 11.48 4.01 3.20
C GLY A 77 10.62 2.82 3.64
N LEU A 78 9.39 2.71 3.14
CA LEU A 78 8.45 1.68 3.57
C LEU A 78 8.67 0.36 2.82
N ASP A 79 8.57 -0.76 3.52
CA ASP A 79 8.42 -2.08 2.87
C ASP A 79 6.95 -2.25 2.42
N TRP A 80 6.76 -2.34 1.11
CA TRP A 80 5.47 -2.46 0.42
C TRP A 80 5.06 -3.90 0.13
N ARG A 81 5.89 -4.89 0.49
CA ARG A 81 5.59 -6.33 0.33
C ARG A 81 4.67 -6.81 1.44
N VAL A 82 3.43 -6.34 1.38
CA VAL A 82 2.38 -6.59 2.36
C VAL A 82 1.13 -7.14 1.68
N ALA A 83 0.19 -7.70 2.45
CA ALA A 83 -1.00 -8.33 1.89
C ALA A 83 -2.05 -7.33 1.40
N LEU A 84 -2.10 -6.15 2.04
CA LEU A 84 -3.05 -5.09 1.74
C LEU A 84 -2.38 -3.71 1.90
N VAL A 85 -2.58 -2.83 0.91
CA VAL A 85 -2.20 -1.43 0.96
C VAL A 85 -3.43 -0.59 0.69
N VAL A 86 -3.72 0.37 1.58
CA VAL A 86 -4.79 1.35 1.42
C VAL A 86 -4.15 2.74 1.30
N LEU A 87 -4.24 3.34 0.12
CA LEU A 87 -3.79 4.69 -0.17
C LEU A 87 -5.00 5.64 -0.07
N ARG A 88 -5.28 6.11 1.15
CA ARG A 88 -6.31 7.10 1.46
C ARG A 88 -5.76 8.51 1.29
N MET A 89 -5.72 8.95 0.03
CA MET A 89 -5.02 10.16 -0.37
C MET A 89 -5.84 10.96 -1.38
N HIS A 90 -5.69 12.27 -1.38
CA HIS A 90 -6.15 13.07 -2.52
C HIS A 90 -5.38 12.68 -3.78
N SER A 91 -6.05 12.69 -4.93
CA SER A 91 -5.43 12.48 -6.22
C SER A 91 -6.02 13.38 -7.28
N GLY A 92 -5.23 13.67 -8.30
CA GLY A 92 -5.62 14.46 -9.45
C GLY A 92 -4.94 13.96 -10.72
N VAL A 93 -5.51 14.33 -11.86
CA VAL A 93 -4.93 14.04 -13.17
C VAL A 93 -4.38 15.35 -13.73
N PHE A 94 -3.10 15.32 -14.09
CA PHE A 94 -2.41 16.44 -14.75
C PHE A 94 -1.44 15.88 -15.79
N ASP A 95 -1.45 16.47 -16.98
CA ASP A 95 -0.62 16.02 -18.11
C ASP A 95 -0.78 14.51 -18.39
N ASP A 96 -2.04 14.06 -18.44
CA ASP A 96 -2.47 12.66 -18.63
C ASP A 96 -1.86 11.64 -17.65
N ARG A 97 -1.37 12.10 -16.50
CA ARG A 97 -0.83 11.27 -15.42
C ARG A 97 -1.59 11.45 -14.13
N THR A 98 -1.65 10.38 -13.35
CA THR A 98 -2.24 10.38 -12.03
C THR A 98 -1.20 10.81 -11.00
N TRP A 99 -1.58 11.74 -10.13
CA TRP A 99 -0.74 12.29 -9.07
C TRP A 99 -1.40 12.07 -7.72
N LEU A 100 -0.68 11.44 -6.79
CA LEU A 100 -1.13 11.28 -5.41
C LEU A 100 -0.50 12.36 -4.53
N PHE A 101 -1.33 13.02 -3.72
CA PHE A 101 -0.91 14.12 -2.88
C PHE A 101 -0.36 13.61 -1.56
N THR A 102 0.85 14.05 -1.20
CA THR A 102 1.41 13.83 0.13
C THR A 102 0.89 14.89 1.12
N HIS A 103 1.31 14.81 2.37
CA HIS A 103 1.14 15.87 3.36
C HIS A 103 2.46 16.63 3.61
N GLU A 104 3.50 16.36 2.81
CA GLU A 104 4.78 17.05 2.93
C GLU A 104 4.74 18.39 2.21
N LYS A 105 5.00 19.48 2.94
CA LYS A 105 5.11 20.81 2.34
C LYS A 105 6.16 20.82 1.23
N TYR A 106 5.80 21.38 0.09
CA TYR A 106 6.68 21.48 -1.06
C TYR A 106 7.90 22.37 -0.77
N ASP A 107 9.07 21.91 -1.21
CA ASP A 107 10.33 22.65 -1.19
C ASP A 107 11.13 22.31 -2.45
N SER A 108 11.27 23.27 -3.36
CA SER A 108 12.00 23.09 -4.62
C SER A 108 13.45 22.58 -4.48
N SER A 109 14.04 22.70 -3.28
CA SER A 109 15.40 22.23 -3.00
C SER A 109 15.50 20.76 -2.57
N LYS A 110 14.37 20.09 -2.28
CA LYS A 110 14.31 18.66 -1.92
C LYS A 110 13.91 17.79 -3.12
N TYR A 111 14.29 16.51 -3.13
CA TYR A 111 13.85 15.56 -4.17
C TYR A 111 14.12 16.08 -5.60
N VAL A 112 15.25 16.76 -5.80
CA VAL A 112 15.54 17.47 -7.06
C VAL A 112 15.59 16.50 -8.23
N LEU A 113 16.07 15.28 -8.02
CA LEU A 113 16.12 14.26 -9.08
C LEU A 113 14.74 13.74 -9.43
N GLU A 114 13.90 13.49 -8.42
CA GLU A 114 12.52 13.05 -8.58
C GLU A 114 11.69 14.15 -9.27
N GLN A 115 11.92 15.41 -8.93
CA GLN A 115 11.31 16.55 -9.64
C GLN A 115 11.74 16.63 -11.11
N LEU A 116 13.04 16.57 -11.39
CA LEU A 116 13.56 16.65 -12.76
C LEU A 116 13.15 15.47 -13.63
N SER A 117 12.87 14.31 -13.03
CA SER A 117 12.41 13.11 -13.72
C SER A 117 10.89 12.99 -13.82
N GLY A 118 10.13 13.93 -13.25
CA GLY A 118 8.66 13.91 -13.26
C GLY A 118 8.06 12.85 -12.33
N GLU A 119 8.83 12.35 -11.36
CA GLU A 119 8.39 11.44 -10.30
C GLU A 119 7.66 12.21 -9.19
N ALA A 120 8.12 13.42 -8.88
CA ALA A 120 7.51 14.30 -7.88
C ALA A 120 7.25 15.70 -8.46
N ASP A 121 6.21 16.37 -7.99
CA ASP A 121 5.93 17.76 -8.38
C ASP A 121 5.22 18.53 -7.25
N ILE A 122 4.99 19.82 -7.46
CA ILE A 122 4.17 20.66 -6.61
C ILE A 122 2.68 20.37 -6.86
N GLY A 123 1.94 20.17 -5.78
CA GLY A 123 0.48 20.08 -5.78
C GLY A 123 -0.15 21.14 -4.89
N VAL A 124 -1.27 21.69 -5.36
CA VAL A 124 -2.14 22.54 -4.56
C VAL A 124 -3.52 21.90 -4.54
N CYS A 125 -4.02 21.61 -3.34
CA CYS A 125 -5.36 21.07 -3.13
C CYS A 125 -6.04 21.85 -2.00
N GLY A 126 -7.36 21.84 -1.96
CA GLY A 126 -8.14 22.61 -0.98
C GLY A 126 -8.09 22.07 0.45
N SER A 127 -7.42 20.93 0.69
CA SER A 127 -7.35 20.29 2.01
C SER A 127 -6.31 20.92 2.94
N VAL A 128 -5.33 21.66 2.38
CA VAL A 128 -4.27 22.35 3.14
C VAL A 128 -3.96 23.72 2.52
N ASP A 129 -3.65 24.71 3.36
CA ASP A 129 -3.42 26.10 2.94
C ASP A 129 -2.02 26.36 2.33
N TYR A 130 -1.28 25.30 2.00
CA TYR A 130 0.07 25.40 1.45
C TYR A 130 0.30 24.33 0.38
N PRO A 131 1.17 24.60 -0.62
CA PRO A 131 1.54 23.59 -1.60
C PRO A 131 2.28 22.41 -0.95
N VAL A 132 1.97 21.21 -1.41
CA VAL A 132 2.57 19.95 -0.96
C VAL A 132 3.28 19.25 -2.11
N PHE A 133 4.11 18.26 -1.81
CA PHE A 133 4.60 17.35 -2.84
C PHE A 133 3.49 16.41 -3.31
N THR A 134 3.49 16.12 -4.59
CA THR A 134 2.74 15.03 -5.22
C THR A 134 3.71 14.01 -5.80
N VAL A 135 3.25 12.77 -5.95
CA VAL A 135 4.02 11.69 -6.59
C VAL A 135 3.23 11.10 -7.76
N SER A 136 3.89 10.90 -8.89
CA SER A 136 3.30 10.32 -10.10
C SER A 136 3.45 8.81 -10.13
N SER A 137 2.81 8.15 -11.09
CA SER A 137 3.03 6.73 -11.38
C SER A 137 4.51 6.36 -11.59
N ASP A 138 5.33 7.21 -12.21
CA ASP A 138 6.77 6.96 -12.40
C ASP A 138 7.54 6.82 -11.08
N PHE A 139 7.12 7.56 -10.04
CA PHE A 139 7.69 7.43 -8.72
C PHE A 139 7.45 6.02 -8.14
N PHE A 140 6.21 5.50 -8.27
CA PHE A 140 5.88 4.14 -7.84
C PHE A 140 6.70 3.10 -8.60
N LYS A 141 6.90 3.29 -9.91
CA LYS A 141 7.67 2.38 -10.75
C LYS A 141 9.13 2.25 -10.31
N ARG A 142 9.73 3.34 -9.85
CA ARG A 142 11.17 3.41 -9.54
C ARG A 142 11.50 3.13 -8.08
N ASN A 143 10.61 3.51 -7.16
CA ASN A 143 10.93 3.55 -5.75
C ASN A 143 10.24 2.44 -4.94
N LEU A 144 9.22 1.80 -5.49
CA LEU A 144 8.41 0.82 -4.78
C LEU A 144 8.56 -0.56 -5.39
N GLU A 145 8.34 -1.59 -4.58
CA GLU A 145 8.32 -2.99 -4.99
C GLU A 145 7.26 -3.71 -4.16
N PHE A 146 6.31 -4.35 -4.83
CA PHE A 146 5.27 -5.17 -4.20
C PHE A 146 5.60 -6.66 -4.42
N ASP A 147 5.09 -7.53 -3.55
CA ASP A 147 5.21 -9.00 -3.66
C ASP A 147 3.81 -9.62 -3.53
N GLY A 148 2.98 -9.35 -4.53
CA GLY A 148 1.55 -9.63 -4.49
C GLY A 148 0.77 -8.63 -3.64
N GLY A 149 -0.37 -9.07 -3.11
CA GLY A 149 -1.25 -8.24 -2.29
C GLY A 149 -2.21 -7.35 -3.08
N LEU A 150 -3.15 -6.74 -2.37
CA LEU A 150 -4.14 -5.81 -2.92
C LEU A 150 -3.74 -4.37 -2.62
N VAL A 151 -3.74 -3.50 -3.63
CA VAL A 151 -3.58 -2.05 -3.48
C VAL A 151 -4.90 -1.35 -3.75
N ILE A 152 -5.38 -0.55 -2.80
CA ILE A 152 -6.59 0.25 -2.92
C ILE A 152 -6.21 1.73 -3.03
N VAL A 153 -6.56 2.36 -4.15
CA VAL A 153 -6.33 3.80 -4.43
C VAL A 153 -7.66 4.54 -4.23
N MET A 154 -7.78 5.29 -3.13
CA MET A 154 -9.06 5.87 -2.72
C MET A 154 -9.33 7.26 -3.28
N GLY A 155 -8.33 7.90 -3.91
CA GLY A 155 -8.43 9.25 -4.41
C GLY A 155 -9.25 9.37 -5.70
N CYS A 156 -9.80 10.56 -5.93
CA CYS A 156 -10.53 10.93 -7.15
C CYS A 156 -9.72 10.64 -8.42
N ASN A 157 -10.34 9.96 -9.38
CA ASN A 157 -9.71 9.63 -10.66
C ASN A 157 -8.38 8.85 -10.53
N GLY A 158 -8.12 8.22 -9.38
CA GLY A 158 -6.85 7.52 -9.12
C GLY A 158 -6.55 6.38 -10.09
N LEU A 159 -7.56 5.86 -10.79
CA LEU A 159 -7.44 4.86 -11.87
C LEU A 159 -8.18 5.29 -13.15
N ASP A 160 -8.40 6.59 -13.36
CA ASP A 160 -9.00 7.10 -14.61
C ASP A 160 -8.05 6.92 -15.80
N ARG A 161 -6.76 7.12 -15.56
CA ARG A 161 -5.69 6.89 -16.54
C ARG A 161 -5.12 5.48 -16.36
N ASP A 162 -4.68 4.88 -17.47
CA ASP A 162 -4.02 3.57 -17.48
C ASP A 162 -2.57 3.60 -16.94
N ASP A 163 -2.17 4.68 -16.24
CA ASP A 163 -0.80 4.88 -15.78
C ASP A 163 -0.58 4.26 -14.39
N LEU A 164 -1.26 4.75 -13.35
CA LEU A 164 -0.98 4.33 -11.97
C LEU A 164 -1.38 2.89 -11.72
N GLY A 165 -2.59 2.48 -12.14
CA GLY A 165 -3.06 1.10 -11.95
C GLY A 165 -2.16 0.08 -12.63
N ARG A 166 -1.74 0.37 -13.87
CA ARG A 166 -0.81 -0.47 -14.62
C ARG A 166 0.56 -0.52 -13.97
N VAL A 167 1.12 0.62 -13.57
CA VAL A 167 2.43 0.66 -12.90
C VAL A 167 2.40 -0.13 -11.60
N LEU A 168 1.39 0.05 -10.75
CA LEU A 168 1.28 -0.70 -9.49
C LEU A 168 1.27 -2.22 -9.74
N TYR A 169 0.54 -2.66 -10.76
CA TYR A 169 0.51 -4.07 -11.19
C TYR A 169 1.88 -4.54 -11.72
N GLU A 170 2.51 -3.78 -12.62
CA GLU A 170 3.84 -4.09 -13.15
C GLU A 170 4.94 -4.09 -12.08
N THR A 171 4.76 -3.32 -11.00
CA THR A 171 5.64 -3.25 -9.82
C THR A 171 5.38 -4.40 -8.82
N GLY A 172 4.45 -5.31 -9.12
CA GLY A 172 4.27 -6.57 -8.39
C GLY A 172 2.99 -6.68 -7.55
N ALA A 173 2.09 -5.69 -7.61
CA ALA A 173 0.81 -5.79 -6.92
C ALA A 173 -0.04 -6.93 -7.52
N GLY A 174 -0.70 -7.72 -6.69
CA GLY A 174 -1.56 -8.83 -7.15
C GLY A 174 -2.88 -8.36 -7.74
N ALA A 175 -3.43 -7.26 -7.20
CA ALA A 175 -4.61 -6.59 -7.72
C ALA A 175 -4.59 -5.11 -7.33
N VAL A 176 -5.27 -4.27 -8.11
CA VAL A 176 -5.43 -2.84 -7.86
C VAL A 176 -6.91 -2.47 -7.98
N VAL A 177 -7.44 -1.75 -6.99
CA VAL A 177 -8.83 -1.27 -6.94
C VAL A 177 -8.82 0.22 -6.65
N GLY A 178 -9.76 0.98 -7.22
CA GLY A 178 -9.85 2.42 -7.04
C GLY A 178 -10.89 3.04 -7.95
N TRP A 179 -10.84 4.37 -8.08
CA TRP A 179 -11.87 5.15 -8.77
C TRP A 179 -11.39 5.71 -10.10
N ASN A 180 -12.22 5.62 -11.12
CA ASN A 180 -12.03 6.27 -12.42
C ASN A 180 -12.91 7.54 -12.58
N THR A 181 -13.54 7.98 -11.50
CA THR A 181 -14.35 9.21 -11.45
C THR A 181 -14.05 9.99 -10.17
N PRO A 182 -14.49 11.25 -10.07
CA PRO A 182 -14.51 11.96 -8.79
C PRO A 182 -15.40 11.23 -7.77
N VAL A 183 -15.00 11.30 -6.49
CA VAL A 183 -15.72 10.76 -5.33
C VAL A 183 -15.55 11.70 -4.14
N THR A 184 -16.51 11.76 -3.22
CA THR A 184 -16.30 12.47 -1.94
C THR A 184 -15.52 11.60 -0.95
N VAL A 185 -15.01 12.22 0.12
CA VAL A 185 -14.32 11.50 1.21
C VAL A 185 -15.25 10.48 1.86
N GLU A 186 -16.50 10.86 2.12
CA GLU A 186 -17.49 9.97 2.74
C GLU A 186 -17.87 8.80 1.81
N GLU A 187 -18.04 9.07 0.51
CA GLU A 187 -18.36 8.03 -0.48
C GLU A 187 -17.25 6.99 -0.59
N THR A 188 -15.99 7.44 -0.72
CA THR A 188 -14.84 6.53 -0.83
C THR A 188 -14.62 5.75 0.46
N ASP A 189 -14.79 6.39 1.62
CA ASP A 189 -14.62 5.75 2.94
C ASP A 189 -15.64 4.63 3.16
N GLU A 190 -16.94 4.87 2.94
CA GLU A 190 -17.97 3.85 3.15
C GLU A 190 -17.88 2.73 2.11
N ALA A 191 -17.60 3.06 0.84
CA ALA A 191 -17.45 2.06 -0.21
C ALA A 191 -16.25 1.14 0.03
N VAL A 192 -15.10 1.69 0.41
CA VAL A 192 -13.89 0.90 0.71
C VAL A 192 -14.08 0.09 1.99
N TYR A 193 -14.69 0.65 3.03
CA TYR A 193 -15.01 -0.13 4.23
C TYR A 193 -15.92 -1.33 3.91
N GLY A 194 -17.02 -1.11 3.17
CA GLY A 194 -17.93 -2.18 2.77
C GLY A 194 -17.25 -3.23 1.89
N PHE A 195 -16.40 -2.79 0.95
CA PHE A 195 -15.60 -3.70 0.14
C PHE A 195 -14.66 -4.56 0.98
N LEU A 196 -13.95 -3.98 1.96
CA LEU A 196 -13.10 -4.73 2.87
C LEU A 196 -13.91 -5.69 3.73
N GLU A 197 -15.09 -5.29 4.21
CA GLU A 197 -15.96 -6.13 5.03
C GLU A 197 -16.42 -7.39 4.28
N GLU A 198 -16.86 -7.22 3.04
CA GLU A 198 -17.27 -8.33 2.16
C GLU A 198 -16.08 -9.22 1.78
N MET A 199 -14.94 -8.64 1.41
CA MET A 199 -13.73 -9.39 1.05
C MET A 199 -13.20 -10.27 2.20
N LEU A 200 -13.44 -9.83 3.44
CA LEU A 200 -12.93 -10.45 4.65
C LEU A 200 -13.99 -11.29 5.39
N SER A 201 -15.16 -11.48 4.78
CA SER A 201 -16.25 -12.30 5.32
C SER A 201 -16.01 -13.80 5.23
#